data_AF-G8F2J5-F1
#
_entry.id   AF-G8F2J5-F1
#
_cell.length_a   1.000
_cell.length_b   1.000
_cell.length_c   1.000
_cell.angle_alpha   90.00
_cell.angle_beta   90.00
_cell.angle_gamma   90.00
#
_symmetry.space_group_name_H-M   'P 1'
#
loop_
_entity.id
_entity.type
_entity.pdbx_description
1 polymer ?
#
loop_
_entity_poly.entity_id
_entity_poly.type
_entity_poly.pdbx_seq_one_letter_code
_entity_poly.pdbx_strand_id
1 'polypeptide(L)'
;MMGPGTRIVLSQRTLWCHPRELSGSSCRHRSRECPLCPQSLLILDLRALKAAIVTTIAFLNDNIRRGIENYYDDLDFKNIMDFVQKKFKCCGGEDYRDWSKNQYHDCSAPGPLACGVPYTCCIRNTTEVVNTMCGYKTIDKERFSVQDVIYVRGCTNAVIIWFMDNYTIMAGILLGILLPQFLGVLLTLLYVTRVEDIIMEHSVTDGLLGPGARASVEAAGTGCCLCYPN
;
A
#
# COMPACT_ATOMS: atom_id res chain seq x y z
N MET A 1 -39.44 -31.43 -24.98
CA MET A 1 -39.46 -32.15 -23.69
C MET A 1 -38.56 -31.38 -22.74
N MET A 2 -39.02 -31.20 -21.50
CA MET A 2 -38.45 -30.43 -20.38
C MET A 2 -36.90 -30.30 -20.36
N GLY A 3 -36.26 -29.18 -19.99
CA GLY A 3 -36.72 -27.85 -19.54
C GLY A 3 -35.49 -26.95 -19.24
N PRO A 4 -35.61 -25.60 -19.24
CA PRO A 4 -34.51 -24.72 -18.86
C PRO A 4 -34.67 -24.22 -17.43
N GLY A 5 -33.65 -24.35 -16.59
CA GLY A 5 -33.63 -23.66 -15.31
C GLY A 5 -32.83 -24.37 -14.24
N THR A 6 -31.51 -24.21 -14.27
CA THR A 6 -30.74 -24.39 -13.04
C THR A 6 -30.82 -23.09 -12.25
N ARG A 7 -31.75 -23.06 -11.29
CA ARG A 7 -32.01 -21.95 -10.39
C ARG A 7 -31.06 -22.07 -9.19
N ILE A 8 -29.95 -21.32 -9.18
CA ILE A 8 -29.15 -21.17 -7.97
C ILE A 8 -29.78 -20.04 -7.15
N VAL A 9 -30.46 -20.41 -6.06
CA VAL A 9 -31.05 -19.47 -5.11
C VAL A 9 -29.97 -19.09 -4.10
N LEU A 10 -29.31 -17.96 -4.34
CA LEU A 10 -28.59 -17.21 -3.33
C LEU A 10 -29.21 -15.82 -3.27
N SER A 11 -30.06 -15.60 -2.27
CA SER A 11 -30.52 -14.27 -1.82
C SER A 11 -30.91 -13.28 -2.95
N GLN A 12 -32.07 -13.52 -3.56
CA GLN A 12 -32.92 -12.55 -4.29
C GLN A 12 -32.35 -11.65 -5.42
N ARG A 13 -31.17 -11.88 -6.01
CA ARG A 13 -30.77 -11.19 -7.27
C ARG A 13 -30.05 -12.10 -8.25
N THR A 14 -30.65 -12.31 -9.41
CA THR A 14 -30.02 -12.94 -10.59
C THR A 14 -29.41 -11.86 -11.49
N LEU A 15 -28.09 -11.92 -11.73
CA LEU A 15 -27.40 -11.12 -12.76
C LEU A 15 -27.29 -11.94 -14.05
N TRP A 16 -27.67 -11.35 -15.19
CA TRP A 16 -27.42 -11.90 -16.53
C TRP A 16 -26.66 -10.86 -17.37
N CYS A 17 -25.55 -11.27 -17.99
CA CYS A 17 -24.77 -10.44 -18.93
C CYS A 17 -24.70 -11.18 -20.28
N HIS A 18 -25.23 -10.59 -21.35
CA HIS A 18 -24.98 -11.03 -22.73
C HIS A 18 -24.93 -9.81 -23.69
N PRO A 19 -24.17 -9.85 -24.81
CA PRO A 19 -23.92 -8.69 -25.67
C PRO A 19 -25.07 -8.45 -26.65
N ARG A 20 -25.56 -7.21 -26.64
CA ARG A 20 -26.17 -6.42 -27.73
C ARG A 20 -26.78 -7.20 -28.93
N GLU A 21 -28.08 -7.47 -28.89
CA GLU A 21 -28.96 -7.48 -30.08
C GLU A 21 -30.32 -6.86 -29.73
N LEU A 22 -30.72 -5.85 -30.51
CA LEU A 22 -31.99 -5.15 -30.38
C LEU A 22 -33.09 -5.92 -31.11
N SER A 23 -34.13 -6.35 -30.39
CA SER A 23 -35.45 -6.54 -30.99
C SER A 23 -36.56 -6.39 -29.94
N GLY A 24 -37.40 -5.37 -30.13
CA GLY A 24 -38.80 -5.37 -29.72
C GLY A 24 -39.12 -5.55 -28.24
N SER A 25 -38.95 -4.52 -27.41
CA SER A 25 -39.87 -4.22 -26.30
C SER A 25 -39.56 -2.84 -25.71
N SER A 26 -40.61 -2.15 -25.27
CA SER A 26 -40.61 -0.73 -24.91
C SER A 26 -39.72 -0.45 -23.70
N CYS A 27 -38.51 0.10 -23.91
CA CYS A 27 -37.71 0.71 -22.85
C CYS A 27 -38.30 2.08 -22.50
N ARG A 28 -39.16 2.14 -21.47
CA ARG A 28 -39.58 3.42 -20.90
C ARG A 28 -38.41 4.01 -20.11
N HIS A 29 -37.80 5.07 -20.65
CA HIS A 29 -36.83 5.89 -19.91
C HIS A 29 -37.47 6.41 -18.61
N ARG A 30 -37.10 5.79 -17.49
CA ARG A 30 -37.17 6.43 -16.18
C ARG A 30 -35.90 6.08 -15.40
N SER A 31 -34.79 6.63 -15.89
CA SER A 31 -33.64 6.88 -15.03
C SER A 31 -34.07 7.93 -14.02
N ARG A 32 -34.19 7.51 -12.77
CA ARG A 32 -33.64 8.21 -11.60
C ARG A 32 -33.94 7.37 -10.35
N GLU A 33 -32.84 6.97 -9.71
CA GLU A 33 -32.70 6.56 -8.32
C GLU A 33 -33.16 5.13 -7.93
N CYS A 34 -32.20 4.21 -7.84
CA CYS A 34 -32.19 3.18 -6.80
C CYS A 34 -31.71 3.84 -5.50
N PRO A 35 -32.57 4.18 -4.52
CA PRO A 35 -32.15 5.02 -3.40
C PRO A 35 -31.45 4.26 -2.26
N LEU A 36 -31.31 2.93 -2.35
CA LEU A 36 -30.81 2.09 -1.24
C LEU A 36 -29.45 1.42 -1.53
N CYS A 37 -28.83 1.70 -2.67
CA CYS A 37 -27.51 1.18 -3.04
C CYS A 37 -26.29 2.11 -2.80
N PRO A 38 -26.40 3.43 -2.49
CA PRO A 38 -25.21 4.25 -2.24
C PRO A 38 -24.57 4.00 -0.87
N GLN A 39 -25.38 3.89 0.20
CA GLN A 39 -24.85 3.81 1.57
C GLN A 39 -24.22 2.44 1.87
N SER A 40 -24.80 1.35 1.37
CA SER A 40 -24.25 0.00 1.53
C SER A 40 -22.96 -0.20 0.71
N LEU A 41 -22.89 0.38 -0.48
CA LEU A 41 -21.68 0.36 -1.33
C LEU A 41 -20.54 1.15 -0.65
N LEU A 42 -20.81 2.36 -0.16
CA LEU A 42 -19.81 3.17 0.58
C LEU A 42 -19.30 2.46 1.85
N ILE A 43 -20.16 1.76 2.59
CA ILE A 43 -19.76 0.99 3.78
C ILE A 43 -18.91 -0.23 3.37
N LEU A 44 -19.25 -0.92 2.28
CA LEU A 44 -18.47 -2.03 1.74
C LEU A 44 -17.09 -1.55 1.24
N ASP A 45 -17.04 -0.42 0.55
CA ASP A 45 -15.80 0.20 0.07
C ASP A 45 -14.90 0.62 1.24
N LEU A 46 -15.47 1.23 2.29
CA LEU A 46 -14.71 1.61 3.49
C LEU A 46 -14.21 0.38 4.27
N ARG A 47 -15.00 -0.70 4.34
CA ARG A 47 -14.57 -1.97 4.97
C ARG A 47 -13.47 -2.65 4.16
N ALA A 48 -13.59 -2.68 2.84
CA ALA A 48 -12.57 -3.21 1.95
C ALA A 48 -11.26 -2.41 2.06
N LEU A 49 -11.34 -1.08 2.09
CA LEU A 49 -10.19 -0.20 2.28
C LEU A 49 -9.52 -0.42 3.64
N LYS A 50 -10.29 -0.47 4.74
CA LYS A 50 -9.74 -0.77 6.07
C LYS A 50 -9.09 -2.15 6.12
N ALA A 51 -9.73 -3.17 5.54
CA ALA A 51 -9.17 -4.51 5.49
C ALA A 51 -7.87 -4.56 4.68
N ALA A 52 -7.80 -3.85 3.55
CA ALA A 52 -6.59 -3.72 2.76
C ALA A 52 -5.46 -3.06 3.58
N ILE A 53 -5.75 -1.96 4.28
CA ILE A 53 -4.78 -1.26 5.15
C ILE A 53 -4.30 -2.17 6.29
N VAL A 54 -5.19 -2.90 6.95
CA VAL A 54 -4.80 -3.82 8.02
C VAL A 54 -3.92 -4.95 7.47
N THR A 55 -4.25 -5.47 6.28
CA THR A 55 -3.47 -6.53 5.62
C THR A 55 -2.07 -6.05 5.26
N THR A 56 -1.94 -4.81 4.75
CA THR A 56 -0.62 -4.25 4.43
C THR A 56 0.22 -4.02 5.68
N ILE A 57 -0.37 -3.54 6.78
CA ILE A 57 0.33 -3.39 8.07
C ILE A 57 0.81 -4.75 8.59
N ALA A 58 -0.04 -5.78 8.54
CA ALA A 58 0.34 -7.12 8.97
C ALA A 58 1.51 -7.68 8.14
N PHE A 59 1.49 -7.47 6.82
CA PHE A 59 2.61 -7.85 5.95
C PHE A 59 3.90 -7.10 6.30
N LEU A 60 3.82 -5.80 6.56
CA LEU A 60 4.98 -5.00 6.99
C LEU A 60 5.55 -5.51 8.32
N ASN A 61 4.70 -5.75 9.32
CA ASN A 61 5.12 -6.28 10.63
C ASN A 61 5.82 -7.64 10.49
N ASP A 62 5.33 -8.53 9.63
CA ASP A 62 5.97 -9.82 9.42
C ASP A 62 7.36 -9.70 8.78
N ASN A 63 7.52 -8.80 7.79
CA ASN A 63 8.83 -8.52 7.20
C ASN A 63 9.80 -7.91 8.23
N ILE A 64 9.34 -6.99 9.07
CA ILE A 64 10.16 -6.40 10.14
C ILE A 64 10.58 -7.47 11.14
N ARG A 65 9.67 -8.38 11.53
CA ARG A 65 9.97 -9.47 12.45
C ARG A 65 11.03 -10.42 11.88
N ARG A 66 10.95 -10.76 10.58
CA ARG A 66 12.00 -11.52 9.87
C ARG A 66 13.33 -10.76 9.81
N GLY A 67 13.28 -9.43 9.65
CA GLY A 67 14.49 -8.59 9.75
C GLY A 67 15.12 -8.62 11.15
N ILE A 68 14.29 -8.60 12.21
CA ILE A 68 14.76 -8.67 13.60
C ILE A 68 15.52 -9.97 13.88
N GLU A 69 15.12 -11.10 13.30
CA GLU A 69 15.84 -12.39 13.43
C GLU A 69 17.31 -12.25 12.99
N ASN A 70 17.57 -11.52 11.89
CA ASN A 70 18.90 -11.30 11.31
C ASN A 70 19.52 -9.94 11.65
N TYR A 71 19.06 -9.27 12.70
CA TYR A 71 19.45 -7.89 13.02
C TYR A 71 20.97 -7.66 13.20
N TYR A 72 21.73 -8.68 13.61
CA TYR A 72 23.19 -8.56 13.73
C TYR A 72 23.94 -9.02 12.48
N ASP A 73 23.28 -9.76 11.59
CA ASP A 73 23.86 -10.30 10.37
C ASP A 73 23.68 -9.33 9.19
N ASP A 74 22.59 -8.56 9.19
CA ASP A 74 22.28 -7.54 8.19
C ASP A 74 22.53 -6.12 8.74
N LEU A 75 23.64 -5.52 8.30
CA LEU A 75 24.04 -4.17 8.72
C LEU A 75 23.09 -3.08 8.19
N ASP A 76 22.49 -3.27 7.02
CA ASP A 76 21.58 -2.30 6.42
C ASP A 76 20.27 -2.28 7.21
N PHE A 77 19.71 -3.46 7.50
CA PHE A 77 18.55 -3.57 8.36
C PHE A 77 18.82 -3.00 9.75
N LYS A 78 19.98 -3.31 10.34
CA LYS A 78 20.41 -2.76 11.63
C LYS A 78 20.41 -1.24 11.64
N ASN A 79 21.02 -0.61 10.64
CA ASN A 79 21.12 0.85 10.54
C ASN A 79 19.74 1.50 10.42
N ILE A 80 18.88 0.94 9.57
CA ILE A 80 17.51 1.43 9.37
C ILE A 80 16.72 1.28 10.67
N MET A 81 16.75 0.10 11.30
CA MET A 81 16.00 -0.16 12.52
C MET A 81 16.47 0.73 13.67
N ASP A 82 17.78 0.89 13.84
CA ASP A 82 18.37 1.77 14.86
C ASP A 82 17.95 3.22 14.64
N PHE A 83 17.94 3.68 13.39
CA PHE A 83 17.46 5.01 13.04
C PHE A 83 15.99 5.17 13.36
N VAL A 84 15.14 4.22 12.95
CA VAL A 84 13.69 4.27 13.17
C VAL A 84 13.38 4.30 14.68
N GLN A 85 13.97 3.39 15.46
CA GLN A 85 13.74 3.34 16.91
C GLN A 85 14.14 4.63 17.63
N LYS A 86 15.31 5.20 17.27
CA LYS A 86 15.79 6.47 17.84
C LYS A 86 14.94 7.65 17.40
N LYS A 87 14.57 7.72 16.12
CA LYS A 87 13.86 8.86 15.51
C LYS A 87 12.40 8.91 15.94
N PHE A 88 11.73 7.77 15.98
CA PHE A 88 10.29 7.65 16.27
C PHE A 88 9.98 7.22 17.70
N LYS A 89 11.01 7.02 18.55
CA LYS A 89 10.86 6.69 19.97
C LYS A 89 9.96 5.46 20.17
N CYS A 90 10.35 4.37 19.53
CA CYS A 90 9.60 3.12 19.46
C CYS A 90 10.55 1.91 19.63
N CYS A 91 10.00 0.72 19.84
CA CYS A 91 10.77 -0.51 19.96
C CYS A 91 10.06 -1.69 19.28
N GLY A 92 10.84 -2.55 18.62
CA GLY A 92 10.32 -3.68 17.84
C GLY A 92 9.55 -3.24 16.59
N GLY A 93 8.83 -4.15 15.97
CA GLY A 93 7.98 -3.84 14.81
C GLY A 93 6.58 -3.45 15.27
N GLU A 94 5.87 -4.41 15.83
CA GLU A 94 4.54 -4.24 16.42
C GLU A 94 4.60 -4.03 17.93
N ASP A 95 5.52 -4.73 18.60
CA ASP A 95 5.72 -4.64 20.04
C ASP A 95 7.20 -4.85 20.41
N TYR A 96 7.61 -4.33 21.56
CA TYR A 96 8.99 -4.50 22.05
C TYR A 96 9.36 -5.98 22.26
N ARG A 97 8.37 -6.86 22.45
CA ARG A 97 8.56 -8.31 22.58
C ARG A 97 8.99 -9.00 21.28
N ASP A 98 8.90 -8.34 20.13
CA ASP A 98 9.36 -8.89 18.84
C ASP A 98 10.85 -9.27 18.87
N TRP A 99 11.63 -8.61 19.73
CA TRP A 99 13.04 -8.92 19.98
C TRP A 99 13.28 -10.34 20.50
N SER A 100 12.28 -10.98 21.12
CA SER A 100 12.38 -12.39 21.52
C SER A 100 12.62 -13.35 20.35
N LYS A 101 12.34 -12.94 19.10
CA LYS A 101 12.64 -13.75 17.91
C LYS A 101 14.10 -13.73 17.51
N ASN A 102 14.88 -12.75 17.97
CA ASN A 102 16.30 -12.69 17.67
C ASN A 102 17.08 -13.65 18.57
N GLN A 103 18.01 -14.42 17.98
CA GLN A 103 18.81 -15.43 18.70
C GLN A 103 19.64 -14.90 19.88
N TYR A 104 19.96 -13.61 19.93
CA TYR A 104 20.74 -13.00 21.03
C TYR A 104 19.85 -12.39 22.12
N HIS A 105 18.60 -12.04 21.79
CA HIS A 105 17.65 -11.39 22.69
C HIS A 105 16.56 -12.34 23.20
N ASP A 106 16.44 -13.53 22.60
CA ASP A 106 15.62 -14.62 23.13
C ASP A 106 15.96 -14.88 24.60
N CYS A 107 14.95 -15.21 25.39
CA CYS A 107 15.11 -15.42 26.83
C CYS A 107 15.95 -16.66 27.19
N SER A 108 16.06 -17.60 26.26
CA SER A 108 16.87 -18.83 26.37
C SER A 108 18.30 -18.62 25.86
N ALA A 109 18.59 -17.46 25.27
CA ALA A 109 19.91 -17.16 24.73
C ALA A 109 20.96 -17.04 25.85
N PRO A 110 22.21 -17.44 25.60
CA PRO A 110 23.30 -17.18 26.54
C PRO A 110 23.73 -15.70 26.44
N GLY A 111 24.02 -15.10 27.59
CA GLY A 111 24.69 -13.80 27.66
C GLY A 111 23.82 -12.65 28.20
N PRO A 112 24.40 -11.44 28.27
CA PRO A 112 23.76 -10.29 28.92
C PRO A 112 22.64 -9.66 28.08
N LEU A 113 22.46 -10.06 26.81
CA LEU A 113 21.42 -9.53 25.93
C LEU A 113 20.11 -10.33 26.01
N ALA A 114 20.13 -11.51 26.64
CA ALA A 114 18.98 -12.39 26.77
C ALA A 114 17.81 -11.73 27.53
N CYS A 115 16.58 -12.00 27.08
CA CYS A 115 15.35 -11.32 27.52
C CYS A 115 15.39 -9.78 27.40
N GLY A 116 16.26 -9.25 26.53
CA GLY A 116 16.53 -7.83 26.41
C GLY A 116 16.00 -7.20 25.13
N VAL A 117 16.13 -5.88 25.06
CA VAL A 117 15.96 -5.10 23.84
C VAL A 117 17.23 -4.29 23.59
N PRO A 118 17.55 -3.91 22.35
CA PRO A 118 18.71 -3.08 22.07
C PRO A 118 18.60 -1.69 22.73
N TYR A 119 19.76 -1.08 22.98
CA TYR A 119 19.88 0.24 23.62
C TYR A 119 19.15 1.37 22.88
N THR A 120 18.85 1.18 21.59
CA THR A 120 18.08 2.08 20.73
C THR A 120 16.62 2.22 21.17
N CYS A 121 16.08 1.22 21.87
CA CYS A 121 14.75 1.24 22.46
C CYS A 121 14.67 2.01 23.77
N CYS A 122 15.80 2.42 24.34
CA CYS A 122 15.81 3.02 25.66
C CYS A 122 15.46 4.50 25.67
N ILE A 123 14.76 4.91 26.72
CA ILE A 123 14.43 6.31 26.95
C ILE A 123 15.70 7.02 27.37
N ARG A 124 16.14 7.98 26.55
CA ARG A 124 17.30 8.81 26.84
C ARG A 124 16.85 10.11 27.47
N ASN A 125 17.24 10.32 28.72
CA ASN A 125 17.14 11.64 29.34
C ASN A 125 18.36 12.47 28.93
N THR A 126 18.15 13.71 28.49
CA THR A 126 19.21 14.59 27.97
C THR A 126 20.19 15.07 29.05
N THR A 127 19.89 14.82 30.33
CA THR A 127 20.67 15.29 31.48
C THR A 127 21.54 14.21 32.14
N GLU A 128 21.44 12.94 31.72
CA GLU A 128 22.10 11.81 32.39
C GLU A 128 22.98 10.99 31.43
N VAL A 129 23.96 10.28 32.00
CA VAL A 129 24.81 9.34 31.28
C VAL A 129 23.93 8.24 30.66
N VAL A 130 24.09 8.00 29.35
CA VAL A 130 23.29 7.00 28.62
C VAL A 130 23.62 5.61 29.16
N ASN A 131 22.69 5.02 29.91
CA ASN A 131 22.79 3.62 30.30
C ASN A 131 22.55 2.73 29.07
N THR A 132 23.58 2.04 28.60
CA THR A 132 23.48 1.12 27.45
C THR A 132 22.87 -0.24 27.82
N MET A 133 22.70 -0.54 29.11
CA MET A 133 22.11 -1.77 29.66
C MET A 133 20.67 -1.60 30.15
N CYS A 134 20.04 -0.47 29.87
CA CYS A 134 18.62 -0.17 30.12
C CYS A 134 17.64 -1.26 29.61
N GLY A 135 17.98 -1.92 28.50
CA GLY A 135 17.15 -2.95 27.88
C GLY A 135 17.22 -4.32 28.55
N TYR A 136 18.07 -4.51 29.56
CA TYR A 136 18.31 -5.81 30.20
C TYR A 136 17.06 -6.34 30.92
N LYS A 137 16.67 -7.59 30.61
CA LYS A 137 15.50 -8.26 31.22
C LYS A 137 14.29 -7.32 31.25
N THR A 138 13.89 -6.89 30.06
CA THR A 138 12.71 -6.05 29.85
C THR A 138 11.56 -6.84 29.24
N ILE A 139 11.86 -7.89 28.46
CA ILE A 139 10.85 -8.77 27.84
C ILE A 139 10.15 -9.64 28.90
N ASP A 140 10.85 -10.06 29.94
CA ASP A 140 10.30 -10.87 31.05
C ASP A 140 9.42 -10.07 32.02
N LYS A 141 9.52 -8.74 32.00
CA LYS A 141 8.75 -7.84 32.86
C LYS A 141 7.40 -7.44 32.26
N GLU A 142 6.49 -7.01 33.15
CA GLU A 142 5.20 -6.46 32.74
C GLU A 142 5.37 -5.10 32.06
N ARG A 143 4.52 -4.83 31.05
CA ARG A 143 4.56 -3.61 30.22
C ARG A 143 4.59 -2.32 31.05
N PHE A 144 3.82 -2.27 32.14
CA PHE A 144 3.72 -1.08 32.99
C PHE A 144 5.02 -0.78 33.73
N SER A 145 5.77 -1.82 34.13
CA SER A 145 7.05 -1.65 34.85
C SER A 145 8.21 -1.18 33.97
N VAL A 146 8.09 -1.38 32.65
CA VAL A 146 9.16 -1.05 31.69
C VAL A 146 8.86 0.20 30.85
N GLN A 147 7.65 0.75 30.93
CA GLN A 147 7.21 1.90 30.11
C GLN A 147 8.05 3.16 30.33
N ASP A 148 8.62 3.32 31.53
CA ASP A 148 9.44 4.48 31.92
C ASP A 148 10.94 4.27 31.66
N VAL A 149 11.34 3.06 31.22
CA VAL A 149 12.73 2.69 30.92
C VAL A 149 12.94 2.56 29.41
N ILE A 150 11.98 1.97 28.69
CA ILE A 150 12.04 1.72 27.25
C ILE A 150 10.78 2.19 26.53
N TYR A 151 10.90 2.44 25.24
CA TYR A 151 9.76 2.72 24.37
C TYR A 151 8.97 1.44 24.07
N VAL A 152 7.93 1.16 24.85
CA VAL A 152 7.08 -0.04 24.69
C VAL A 152 6.19 -0.05 23.43
N ARG A 153 6.13 1.06 22.69
CA ARG A 153 5.28 1.20 21.50
C ARG A 153 5.99 0.62 20.27
N GLY A 154 5.28 -0.18 19.47
CA GLY A 154 5.79 -0.67 18.18
C GLY A 154 6.10 0.44 17.18
N CYS A 155 7.15 0.24 16.39
CA CYS A 155 7.60 1.21 15.41
C CYS A 155 6.65 1.39 14.24
N THR A 156 5.97 0.34 13.77
CA THR A 156 5.03 0.47 12.64
C THR A 156 3.92 1.47 12.96
N ASN A 157 3.32 1.36 14.15
CA ASN A 157 2.29 2.29 14.58
C ASN A 157 2.83 3.70 14.84
N ALA A 158 4.00 3.83 15.48
CA ALA A 158 4.61 5.12 15.75
C ALA A 158 4.94 5.91 14.46
N VAL A 159 5.47 5.22 13.45
CA VAL A 159 5.78 5.80 12.14
C VAL A 159 4.53 6.25 11.40
N ILE A 160 3.47 5.43 11.40
CA ILE A 160 2.18 5.79 10.77
C ILE A 160 1.60 7.06 11.39
N ILE A 161 1.57 7.14 12.73
CA ILE A 161 1.08 8.33 13.44
C ILE A 161 1.92 9.55 13.07
N TRP A 162 3.25 9.41 13.06
CA TRP A 162 4.14 10.50 12.68
C TRP A 162 3.88 10.99 11.25
N PHE A 163 3.64 10.09 10.30
CA PHE A 163 3.32 10.48 8.93
C PHE A 163 2.00 11.24 8.81
N MET A 164 0.98 10.83 9.57
CA MET A 164 -0.31 11.53 9.59
C MET A 164 -0.18 12.93 10.20
N ASP A 165 0.61 13.06 11.27
CA ASP A 165 0.84 14.35 11.93
C ASP A 165 1.73 15.29 11.10
N ASN A 166 2.62 14.73 10.27
CA ASN A 166 3.57 15.48 9.44
C ASN A 166 3.21 15.43 7.95
N TYR A 167 1.93 15.59 7.63
CA TYR A 167 1.42 15.49 6.25
C TYR A 167 2.11 16.45 5.28
N THR A 168 2.58 17.62 5.72
CA THR A 168 3.30 18.60 4.89
C THR A 168 4.61 18.01 4.34
N ILE A 169 5.36 17.28 5.16
CA ILE A 169 6.60 16.61 4.73
C ILE A 169 6.26 15.53 3.70
N MET A 170 5.21 14.76 3.95
CA MET A 170 4.75 13.72 3.02
C MET A 170 4.27 14.28 1.69
N ALA A 171 3.50 15.37 1.70
CA ALA A 171 3.08 16.06 0.49
C ALA A 171 4.28 16.58 -0.30
N GLY A 172 5.30 17.13 0.38
CA GLY A 172 6.55 17.55 -0.23
C GLY A 172 7.31 16.39 -0.89
N ILE A 173 7.44 15.25 -0.22
CA ILE A 173 8.08 14.04 -0.79
C ILE A 173 7.29 13.54 -2.01
N LEU A 174 5.96 13.43 -1.88
CA LEU A 174 5.10 12.97 -2.96
C LEU A 174 5.24 13.87 -4.20
N LEU A 175 5.20 15.18 -4.01
CA LEU A 175 5.38 16.14 -5.09
C LEU A 175 6.80 16.08 -5.68
N GLY A 176 7.82 15.91 -4.84
CA GLY A 176 9.22 15.77 -5.25
C GLY A 176 9.49 14.51 -6.08
N ILE A 177 8.69 13.45 -5.89
CA ILE A 177 8.76 12.23 -6.71
C ILE A 177 7.91 12.36 -7.98
N LEU A 178 6.71 12.94 -7.89
CA LEU A 178 5.78 13.05 -9.03
C LEU A 178 6.23 14.07 -10.09
N LEU A 179 6.77 15.22 -9.68
CA LEU A 179 7.16 16.28 -10.63
C LEU A 179 8.26 15.83 -11.60
N PRO A 180 9.39 15.24 -11.15
CA PRO A 180 10.42 14.78 -12.07
C PRO A 180 9.93 13.64 -12.97
N GLN A 181 9.07 12.75 -12.47
CA GLN A 181 8.48 11.69 -13.29
C GLN A 181 7.61 12.27 -14.41
N PHE A 182 6.72 13.22 -14.08
CA PHE A 182 5.87 13.87 -15.07
C PHE A 182 6.67 14.66 -16.10
N LEU A 183 7.66 15.45 -15.65
CA LEU A 183 8.56 16.17 -16.54
C LEU A 183 9.40 15.23 -17.40
N GLY A 184 9.88 14.10 -16.85
CA GLY A 184 10.64 13.10 -17.59
C GLY A 184 9.83 12.48 -18.73
N VAL A 185 8.57 12.11 -18.46
CA VAL A 185 7.66 11.61 -19.49
C VAL A 185 7.38 12.69 -20.54
N LEU A 186 7.08 13.92 -20.12
CA LEU A 186 6.82 15.04 -21.03
C LEU A 186 8.01 15.32 -21.97
N LEU A 187 9.22 15.40 -21.42
CA LEU A 187 10.43 15.64 -22.19
C LEU A 187 10.72 14.49 -23.17
N THR A 188 10.49 13.25 -22.73
CA THR A 188 10.66 12.06 -23.59
C THR A 188 9.67 12.08 -24.75
N LEU A 189 8.40 12.41 -24.49
CA LEU A 189 7.39 12.54 -25.53
C LEU A 189 7.73 13.66 -26.52
N LEU A 190 8.15 14.83 -26.02
CA LEU A 190 8.61 15.93 -26.88
C LEU A 190 9.81 15.50 -27.74
N TYR A 191 10.78 14.81 -27.16
CA TYR A 191 11.95 14.31 -27.90
C TYR A 191 11.52 13.33 -29.01
N VAL A 192 10.66 12.35 -28.70
CA VAL A 192 10.15 11.39 -29.70
C VAL A 192 9.42 12.10 -30.83
N THR A 193 8.51 13.04 -30.53
CA THR A 193 7.79 13.78 -31.58
C THR A 193 8.73 14.56 -32.49
N ARG A 194 9.81 15.13 -31.94
CA ARG A 194 10.79 15.87 -32.75
C ARG A 194 11.63 14.95 -33.62
N VAL A 195 11.97 13.77 -33.14
CA VAL A 195 12.66 12.75 -33.94
C VAL A 195 11.74 12.24 -35.06
N GLU A 196 10.47 11.99 -34.77
CA GLU A 196 9.47 11.59 -35.77
C GLU A 196 9.27 12.66 -36.83
N ASP A 197 9.20 13.95 -36.46
CA ASP A 197 9.10 15.06 -37.41
C ASP A 197 10.31 15.10 -38.36
N ILE A 198 11.54 14.92 -37.86
CA ILE A 198 12.77 14.90 -38.66
C ILE A 198 12.79 13.69 -39.60
N ILE A 199 12.38 12.52 -39.11
CA ILE A 199 12.29 11.30 -39.94
C ILE A 199 11.21 11.48 -41.02
N MET A 200 10.07 12.09 -40.69
CA MET A 200 9.00 12.34 -41.66
C MET A 200 9.48 13.28 -42.77
N GLU A 201 10.20 14.35 -42.46
CA GLU A 201 10.75 15.26 -43.48
C GLU A 201 11.72 14.54 -44.44
N HIS A 202 12.59 13.66 -43.93
CA HIS A 202 13.45 12.84 -44.77
C HIS A 202 12.65 11.81 -45.59
N SER A 203 11.68 11.13 -44.96
CA SER A 203 10.82 10.15 -45.62
C SER A 203 9.86 10.75 -46.65
N VAL A 204 9.46 12.02 -46.50
CA VAL A 204 8.67 12.77 -47.49
C VAL A 204 9.56 13.19 -48.65
N THR A 205 10.84 13.49 -48.39
CA THR A 205 11.81 13.71 -49.47
C THR A 205 12.03 12.43 -50.27
N ASP A 206 12.09 11.28 -49.59
CA ASP A 206 12.15 9.94 -50.23
C ASP A 206 10.79 9.49 -50.80
N GLY A 207 9.67 9.93 -50.21
CA GLY A 207 8.28 9.55 -50.54
C GLY A 207 7.60 10.47 -51.54
N LEU A 208 8.17 11.65 -51.81
CA LEU A 208 7.95 12.37 -53.07
C LEU A 208 8.42 11.53 -54.27
N LEU A 209 9.12 10.42 -54.03
CA LEU A 209 9.38 9.35 -55.00
C LEU A 209 8.45 8.11 -54.84
N GLY A 210 7.43 8.10 -53.98
CA GLY A 210 6.52 6.96 -53.81
C GLY A 210 5.24 7.19 -52.96
N PRO A 211 4.03 6.82 -53.44
CA PRO A 211 2.76 7.15 -52.77
C PRO A 211 2.29 6.06 -51.78
N GLY A 212 1.65 6.45 -50.67
CA GLY A 212 0.92 5.49 -49.81
C GLY A 212 0.33 6.09 -48.52
N ALA A 213 -0.91 5.74 -48.17
CA ALA A 213 -1.81 6.46 -47.27
C ALA A 213 -2.14 5.74 -45.94
N ARG A 214 -2.50 6.55 -44.92
CA ARG A 214 -3.50 6.43 -43.81
C ARG A 214 -3.72 5.09 -43.04
N ALA A 215 -3.96 5.23 -41.72
CA ALA A 215 -5.10 4.60 -41.03
C ALA A 215 -5.46 5.30 -39.70
N SER A 216 -6.75 5.53 -39.44
CA SER A 216 -7.34 6.04 -38.19
C SER A 216 -8.08 4.91 -37.47
N VAL A 217 -7.95 4.81 -36.14
CA VAL A 217 -8.61 3.81 -35.30
C VAL A 217 -9.67 4.49 -34.42
N GLU A 218 -10.89 3.95 -34.43
CA GLU A 218 -12.05 4.44 -33.68
C GLU A 218 -12.36 3.49 -32.50
N ALA A 219 -12.39 4.02 -31.27
CA ALA A 219 -12.57 3.26 -30.04
C ALA A 219 -14.04 3.25 -29.58
N ALA A 220 -14.67 2.07 -29.54
CA ALA A 220 -16.04 1.88 -29.06
C ALA A 220 -16.08 1.59 -27.55
N GLY A 221 -16.80 2.42 -26.79
CA GLY A 221 -17.03 2.24 -25.34
C GLY A 221 -18.20 1.31 -25.00
N THR A 222 -18.01 0.49 -23.96
CA THR A 222 -18.98 -0.50 -23.46
C THR A 222 -19.91 0.11 -22.40
N GLY A 223 -21.22 0.03 -22.57
CA GLY A 223 -22.22 0.38 -21.55
C GLY A 223 -23.22 -0.76 -21.33
N CYS A 224 -23.64 -0.99 -20.08
CA CYS A 224 -24.58 -2.05 -19.67
C CYS A 224 -25.95 -1.48 -19.28
N CYS A 225 -27.03 -2.22 -19.58
CA CYS A 225 -28.42 -1.92 -19.19
C CYS A 225 -29.08 -3.11 -18.48
N LEU A 226 -29.96 -2.85 -17.50
CA LEU A 226 -30.68 -3.86 -16.71
C LEU A 226 -32.19 -3.86 -17.06
N CYS A 227 -32.79 -5.03 -17.29
CA CYS A 227 -34.24 -5.21 -17.52
C CYS A 227 -34.89 -5.99 -16.37
N TYR A 228 -36.14 -5.68 -16.03
CA TYR A 228 -36.97 -6.42 -15.06
C TYR A 228 -38.22 -6.98 -15.78
N PRO A 229 -38.68 -8.20 -15.47
CA PRO A 229 -39.87 -8.78 -16.10
C PRO A 229 -41.15 -8.09 -15.63
N ASN A 230 -42.16 -8.11 -16.51
CA ASN A 230 -43.48 -7.50 -16.34
C ASN A 230 -44.18 -7.87 -15.03
#